data_AF-A0A3A1WXW3-F1
#
_entry.id   AF-A0A3A1WXW3-F1
#
_cell.length_a   1.000
_cell.length_b   1.000
_cell.length_c   1.000
_cell.angle_alpha   90.00
_cell.angle_beta   90.00
_cell.angle_gamma   90.00
#
_symmetry.space_group_name_H-M   'P 1'
#
loop_
_entity.id
_entity.type
_entity.pdbx_description
1 polymer ?
#
loop_
_entity_poly.entity_id
_entity_poly.type
_entity_poly.pdbx_seq_one_letter_code
_entity_poly.pdbx_strand_id
1 'polypeptide(L)'
;KDTWFKRNTALAFYSLFSAMGAEVVPNHADYRLMSSIALDALSEYNEVNLFLRGIVPMLGFKTGKVYYERGVRTAGVSKYPLKKMISFALEGITSFSVKPLKLVTYMGMLSIVIGFAMFIYVIVSLFTNHTAVGWSSLMCSIWFIGGFLMISMGILGSYIGKIYLESKHRPRYYIEQFL
;
A
#
# COMPACT_ATOMS: atom_id res chain seq x y z
N LYS A 1 -5.10 23.07 -17.45
CA LYS A 1 -5.26 22.09 -18.56
C LYS A 1 -4.24 20.98 -18.33
N ASP A 2 -4.65 19.85 -17.77
CA ASP A 2 -3.74 18.73 -17.52
C ASP A 2 -3.38 18.00 -18.81
N THR A 3 -2.10 17.72 -19.00
CA THR A 3 -1.54 17.04 -20.16
C THR A 3 -2.07 15.61 -20.27
N TRP A 4 -2.28 15.12 -21.50
CA TRP A 4 -2.79 13.75 -21.79
C TRP A 4 -2.00 12.65 -21.05
N PHE A 5 -0.68 12.81 -20.96
CA PHE A 5 0.20 11.91 -20.22
C PHE A 5 -0.07 11.90 -18.70
N LYS A 6 -0.28 13.08 -18.08
CA LYS A 6 -0.66 13.18 -16.66
C LYS A 6 -2.04 12.57 -16.39
N ARG A 7 -2.98 12.70 -17.33
CA ARG A 7 -4.31 12.11 -17.18
C ARG A 7 -4.28 10.59 -17.25
N ASN A 8 -3.54 10.02 -18.21
CA ASN A 8 -3.43 8.57 -18.35
C ASN A 8 -2.61 7.91 -17.23
N THR A 9 -1.49 8.51 -16.82
CA THR A 9 -0.70 8.00 -15.69
C THR A 9 -1.46 8.10 -14.38
N ALA A 10 -2.21 9.18 -14.15
CA ALA A 10 -3.08 9.29 -12.99
C ALA A 10 -4.19 8.23 -13.01
N LEU A 11 -4.86 8.02 -14.15
CA LEU A 11 -5.92 7.01 -14.27
C LEU A 11 -5.39 5.58 -14.08
N ALA A 12 -4.24 5.25 -14.69
CA ALA A 12 -3.59 3.96 -14.50
C ALA A 12 -3.14 3.75 -13.05
N PHE A 13 -2.58 4.79 -12.42
CA PHE A 13 -2.24 4.81 -11.00
C PHE A 13 -3.49 4.56 -10.15
N TYR A 14 -4.59 5.32 -10.33
CA TYR A 14 -5.83 5.16 -9.56
C TYR A 14 -6.51 3.81 -9.79
N SER A 15 -6.44 3.25 -11.00
CA SER A 15 -6.94 1.91 -11.34
C SER A 15 -6.13 0.81 -10.63
N LEU A 16 -4.80 0.87 -10.71
CA LEU A 16 -3.91 -0.06 -9.98
C LEU A 16 -4.15 0.05 -8.47
N PHE A 17 -4.37 1.28 -8.01
CA PHE A 17 -4.60 1.62 -6.62
C PHE A 17 -5.94 1.09 -6.08
N SER A 18 -7.02 1.14 -6.87
CA SER A 18 -8.31 0.54 -6.52
C SER A 18 -8.24 -0.99 -6.55
N ALA A 19 -7.53 -1.58 -7.52
CA ALA A 19 -7.32 -3.02 -7.61
C ALA A 19 -6.55 -3.58 -6.39
N MET A 20 -5.65 -2.78 -5.80
CA MET A 20 -4.89 -3.12 -4.60
C MET A 20 -5.72 -3.11 -3.30
N GLY A 21 -7.03 -2.88 -3.38
CA GLY A 21 -7.97 -3.11 -2.28
C GLY A 21 -8.07 -1.98 -1.27
N ALA A 22 -7.69 -0.77 -1.66
CA ALA A 22 -8.04 0.42 -0.89
C ALA A 22 -9.55 0.63 -1.06
N GLU A 23 -10.39 0.02 -0.21
CA GLU A 23 -11.79 0.41 -0.04
C GLU A 23 -11.86 1.78 0.65
N VAL A 24 -11.20 2.78 0.06
CA VAL A 24 -11.38 4.16 0.45
C VAL A 24 -12.63 4.60 -0.28
N VAL A 25 -13.77 4.59 0.42
CA VAL A 25 -15.02 5.15 -0.09
C VAL A 25 -14.72 6.56 -0.61
N PRO A 26 -14.83 6.81 -1.93
CA PRO A 26 -14.52 8.12 -2.47
C PRO A 26 -15.45 9.15 -1.82
N ASN A 27 -14.89 10.29 -1.40
CA ASN A 27 -15.61 11.39 -0.75
C ASN A 27 -16.18 11.09 0.65
N HIS A 28 -15.62 10.15 1.41
CA HIS A 28 -15.95 10.08 2.84
C HIS A 28 -15.39 11.33 3.56
N ALA A 29 -16.28 12.20 4.03
CA ALA A 29 -15.92 13.20 5.01
C ALA A 29 -15.53 12.47 6.32
N ASP A 30 -14.56 12.99 7.07
CA ASP A 30 -14.28 12.50 8.42
C ASP A 30 -15.40 12.87 9.41
N TYR A 31 -16.43 13.57 8.93
CA TYR A 31 -17.66 13.90 9.64
C TYR A 31 -18.59 12.69 9.73
N ARG A 32 -18.93 12.28 10.96
CA ARG A 32 -19.78 11.13 11.25
C ARG A 32 -20.49 11.32 12.59
N LEU A 33 -21.67 10.72 12.71
CA LEU A 33 -22.35 10.53 13.99
C LEU A 33 -22.20 9.06 14.40
N MET A 34 -21.79 8.83 15.65
CA MET A 34 -21.60 7.50 16.21
C MET A 34 -22.40 7.38 17.51
N SER A 35 -23.01 6.22 17.73
CA SER A 35 -23.65 5.88 19.00
C SER A 35 -22.60 5.60 20.07
N SER A 36 -22.99 5.69 21.35
CA SER A 36 -22.09 5.34 22.47
C SER A 36 -21.53 3.93 22.33
N ILE A 37 -22.37 2.96 21.98
CA ILE A 37 -21.97 1.55 21.78
C ILE A 37 -20.87 1.42 20.71
N ALA A 38 -20.98 2.16 19.60
CA ALA A 38 -19.97 2.14 18.55
C ALA A 38 -18.67 2.86 18.96
N LEU A 39 -18.76 3.88 19.82
CA LEU A 39 -17.60 4.57 20.40
C LEU A 39 -16.86 3.69 21.41
N ASP A 40 -17.59 2.99 22.27
CA ASP A 40 -17.02 2.06 23.26
C ASP A 40 -16.26 0.94 22.55
N ALA A 41 -16.87 0.31 21.54
CA ALA A 41 -16.20 -0.70 20.71
C ALA A 41 -14.97 -0.15 19.98
N LEU A 42 -15.03 1.10 19.48
CA LEU A 42 -13.87 1.74 18.86
C LEU A 42 -12.75 2.00 19.88
N SER A 43 -13.08 2.26 21.14
CA SER A 43 -12.10 2.55 22.19
C SER A 43 -11.22 1.34 22.56
N GLU A 44 -11.71 0.12 22.30
CA GLU A 44 -10.96 -1.14 22.50
C GLU A 44 -9.82 -1.32 21.49
N TYR A 45 -9.85 -0.61 20.36
CA TYR A 45 -8.78 -0.69 19.35
C TYR A 45 -7.53 0.02 19.85
N ASN A 46 -6.48 -0.76 20.12
CA ASN A 46 -5.18 -0.28 20.58
C ASN A 46 -4.17 0.02 19.45
N GLU A 47 -4.60 -0.08 18.19
CA GLU A 47 -3.75 0.11 17.00
C GLU A 47 -3.00 1.45 16.99
N VAL A 48 -1.68 1.45 16.80
CA VAL A 48 -0.90 2.70 16.77
C VAL A 48 -1.24 3.53 15.52
N ASN A 49 -1.49 2.86 14.40
CA ASN A 49 -1.82 3.50 13.12
C ASN A 49 -3.34 3.52 12.87
N LEU A 50 -4.05 4.38 13.60
CA LEU A 50 -5.49 4.57 13.50
C LEU A 50 -5.92 5.13 12.13
N PHE A 51 -6.62 4.32 11.35
CA PHE A 51 -7.30 4.76 10.14
C PHE A 51 -8.80 4.53 10.30
N LEU A 52 -9.45 5.51 10.90
CA LEU A 52 -10.88 5.50 11.22
C LEU A 52 -11.81 5.27 10.02
N ARG A 53 -11.33 5.51 8.80
CA ARG A 53 -12.10 5.26 7.57
C ARG A 53 -12.21 3.77 7.25
N GLY A 54 -11.24 2.96 7.64
CA GLY A 54 -11.28 1.50 7.50
C GLY A 54 -11.85 0.83 8.75
N ILE A 55 -11.46 1.29 9.94
CA ILE A 55 -11.85 0.66 11.21
C ILE A 55 -13.36 0.76 11.46
N VAL A 56 -13.95 1.95 11.27
CA VAL A 56 -15.36 2.16 11.63
C VAL A 56 -16.33 1.28 10.82
N PRO A 57 -16.18 1.11 9.50
CA PRO A 57 -16.95 0.11 8.76
C PRO A 57 -16.74 -1.33 9.24
N MET A 58 -15.54 -1.68 9.69
CA MET A 58 -15.22 -3.03 10.19
C MET A 58 -15.82 -3.35 11.57
N LEU A 59 -16.30 -2.35 12.32
CA LEU A 59 -17.01 -2.58 13.59
C LEU A 59 -18.32 -3.37 13.42
N GLY A 60 -18.87 -3.47 12.20
CA GLY A 60 -20.04 -4.31 11.90
C GLY A 60 -21.39 -3.77 12.38
N PHE A 61 -21.43 -2.56 12.96
CA PHE A 61 -22.68 -1.91 13.35
C PHE A 61 -23.52 -1.47 12.13
N LYS A 62 -24.81 -1.20 12.38
CA LYS A 62 -25.68 -0.61 11.36
C LYS A 62 -25.14 0.75 10.94
N THR A 63 -24.87 0.92 9.64
CA THR A 63 -24.38 2.17 9.06
C THR A 63 -25.42 2.78 8.15
N GLY A 64 -25.44 4.12 8.11
CA GLY A 64 -26.26 4.91 7.19
C GLY A 64 -25.39 5.97 6.50
N LYS A 65 -25.80 6.42 5.32
CA LYS A 65 -25.12 7.48 4.57
C LYS A 65 -26.09 8.63 4.38
N VAL A 66 -25.67 9.84 4.79
CA VAL A 66 -26.39 11.08 4.50
C VAL A 66 -25.62 11.80 3.41
N TYR A 67 -26.24 11.89 2.24
CA TYR A 67 -25.67 12.61 1.10
C TYR A 67 -25.96 14.09 1.27
N TYR A 68 -24.93 14.91 1.07
CA TYR A 68 -25.06 16.37 1.06
C TYR A 68 -24.36 16.93 -0.17
N GLU A 69 -24.88 18.03 -0.69
CA GLU A 69 -24.23 18.73 -1.78
C GLU A 69 -23.07 19.56 -1.23
N ARG A 70 -21.86 19.27 -1.70
CA ARG A 70 -20.66 19.93 -1.21
C ARG A 70 -20.57 21.33 -1.81
N GLY A 71 -20.89 22.35 -1.01
CA GLY A 71 -20.70 23.75 -1.39
C GLY A 71 -19.25 24.05 -1.83
N VAL A 72 -19.11 24.99 -2.76
CA VAL A 72 -17.80 25.50 -3.19
C VAL A 72 -17.13 26.16 -1.99
N ARG A 73 -15.89 25.77 -1.68
CA ARG A 73 -15.13 26.39 -0.58
C ARG A 73 -14.97 27.89 -0.84
N THR A 74 -15.47 28.71 0.07
CA THR A 74 -15.36 30.18 0.02
C THR A 74 -13.94 30.69 0.32
N ALA A 75 -13.14 29.92 1.07
CA ALA A 75 -11.73 30.22 1.34
C ALA A 75 -10.91 28.96 1.66
N GLY A 76 -9.61 29.00 1.35
CA GLY A 76 -8.64 27.95 1.67
C GLY A 76 -8.09 27.23 0.44
N VAL A 77 -6.76 27.22 0.31
CA VAL A 77 -6.05 26.40 -0.68
C VAL A 77 -6.14 24.94 -0.25
N SER A 78 -6.34 24.01 -1.19
CA SER A 78 -6.25 22.56 -0.92
C SER A 78 -4.93 22.25 -0.21
N LYS A 79 -4.98 21.86 1.08
CA LYS A 79 -3.81 21.37 1.84
C LYS A 79 -3.32 19.98 1.37
N TYR A 80 -3.91 19.43 0.31
CA TYR A 80 -3.58 18.13 -0.27
C TYR A 80 -2.89 18.30 -1.64
N PRO A 81 -1.55 18.43 -1.68
CA PRO A 81 -0.79 18.20 -2.89
C PRO A 81 -0.87 16.71 -3.30
N LEU A 82 -0.74 16.43 -4.60
CA LEU A 82 -0.72 15.07 -5.19
C LEU A 82 0.17 14.09 -4.41
N LYS A 83 1.34 14.54 -3.94
CA LYS A 83 2.27 13.74 -3.13
C LYS A 83 1.67 13.26 -1.80
N LYS A 84 0.90 14.10 -1.10
CA LYS A 84 0.23 13.71 0.16
C LYS A 84 -0.91 12.75 -0.10
N MET A 85 -1.63 12.89 -1.21
CA MET A 85 -2.66 11.92 -1.59
C MET A 85 -2.04 10.53 -1.82
N ILE A 86 -0.94 10.45 -2.58
CA ILE A 86 -0.24 9.20 -2.84
C ILE A 86 0.29 8.56 -1.55
N SER A 87 0.90 9.35 -0.67
CA SER A 87 1.40 8.88 0.64
C SER A 87 0.29 8.29 1.50
N PHE A 88 -0.81 9.04 1.66
CA PHE A 88 -1.95 8.63 2.49
C PHE A 88 -2.60 7.35 1.98
N ALA A 89 -2.64 7.22 0.66
CA ALA A 89 -3.20 6.06 0.01
C ALA A 89 -2.25 4.85 0.21
N LEU A 90 -0.95 5.00 -0.01
CA LEU A 90 0.04 3.95 0.26
C LEU A 90 0.00 3.49 1.74
N GLU A 91 -0.15 4.42 2.68
CA GLU A 91 -0.37 4.12 4.09
C GLU A 91 -1.65 3.30 4.31
N GLY A 92 -2.77 3.71 3.70
CA GLY A 92 -4.04 2.98 3.75
C GLY A 92 -3.95 1.55 3.20
N ILE A 93 -3.38 1.37 2.00
CA ILE A 93 -3.21 0.03 1.41
C ILE A 93 -2.32 -0.83 2.31
N THR A 94 -1.17 -0.32 2.71
CA THR A 94 -0.22 -1.12 3.50
C THR A 94 -0.72 -1.39 4.92
N SER A 95 -1.69 -0.62 5.44
CA SER A 95 -2.24 -0.83 6.80
C SER A 95 -3.40 -1.82 6.79
N PHE A 96 -4.24 -1.82 5.74
CA PHE A 96 -5.46 -2.64 5.68
C PHE A 96 -5.36 -3.84 4.75
N SER A 97 -4.28 -3.95 3.97
CA SER A 97 -4.16 -4.98 2.94
C SER A 97 -2.78 -5.63 2.97
N VAL A 98 -2.78 -6.97 3.01
CA VAL A 98 -1.61 -7.82 2.74
C VAL A 98 -1.41 -8.07 1.24
N LYS A 99 -2.24 -7.48 0.36
CA LYS A 99 -2.11 -7.63 -1.09
C LYS A 99 -0.76 -7.17 -1.66
N PRO A 100 -0.14 -6.05 -1.21
CA PRO A 100 1.21 -5.67 -1.65
C PRO A 100 2.25 -6.74 -1.29
N LEU A 101 2.17 -7.31 -0.10
CA LEU A 101 3.06 -8.39 0.32
C LEU A 101 2.86 -9.64 -0.55
N LYS A 102 1.60 -10.01 -0.83
CA LYS A 102 1.30 -11.13 -1.74
C LYS A 102 1.80 -10.89 -3.16
N LEU A 103 1.70 -9.66 -3.68
CA LEU A 103 2.23 -9.30 -5.01
C LEU A 103 3.74 -9.58 -5.08
N VAL A 104 4.50 -9.17 -4.06
CA VAL A 104 5.93 -9.46 -3.95
C VAL A 104 6.19 -10.96 -3.93
N THR A 105 5.41 -11.72 -3.18
CA THR A 105 5.53 -13.19 -3.14
C THR A 105 5.30 -13.81 -4.52
N TYR A 106 4.29 -13.34 -5.27
CA TYR A 106 4.05 -13.81 -6.65
C TYR A 106 5.17 -13.41 -7.61
N MET A 107 5.71 -12.19 -7.49
CA MET A 107 6.86 -11.77 -8.30
C MET A 107 8.12 -12.58 -7.98
N GLY A 108 8.34 -12.92 -6.71
CA GLY A 108 9.41 -13.82 -6.29
C GLY A 108 9.22 -15.25 -6.80
N MET A 109 7.99 -15.76 -6.83
CA MET A 109 7.69 -17.07 -7.44
C MET A 109 7.96 -17.06 -8.96
N LEU A 110 7.62 -15.96 -9.64
CA LEU A 110 7.92 -15.77 -11.06
C LEU A 110 9.43 -15.70 -11.33
N SER A 111 10.20 -15.04 -10.46
CA SER A 111 11.65 -14.95 -10.62
C SER A 111 12.34 -16.31 -10.43
N ILE A 112 11.82 -17.17 -9.57
CA ILE A 112 12.29 -18.56 -9.43
C ILE A 112 12.06 -19.34 -10.73
N VAL A 113 10.89 -19.21 -11.36
CA VAL A 113 10.59 -19.88 -12.64
C VAL A 113 11.54 -19.40 -13.75
N ILE A 114 11.75 -18.09 -13.85
CA ILE A 114 12.68 -17.49 -14.84
C ILE A 114 14.12 -17.95 -14.55
N GLY A 115 14.53 -17.96 -13.28
CA GLY A 115 15.83 -18.44 -12.86
C GLY A 115 16.05 -19.92 -13.22
N PHE A 116 15.02 -20.76 -13.05
CA PHE A 116 15.07 -22.16 -13.44
C PHE A 116 15.18 -22.35 -14.96
N ALA A 117 14.45 -21.56 -15.75
CA ALA A 117 14.57 -21.57 -17.21
C ALA A 117 15.98 -21.13 -17.67
N MET A 118 16.55 -20.09 -17.06
CA MET A 118 17.92 -19.65 -17.33
C MET A 118 18.95 -20.69 -16.92
N PHE A 119 18.74 -21.40 -15.81
CA PHE A 119 19.60 -22.49 -15.37
C PHE A 119 19.63 -23.64 -16.40
N ILE A 120 18.48 -24.06 -16.92
CA ILE A 120 18.40 -25.05 -18.00
C ILE A 120 19.11 -24.56 -19.26
N TYR A 121 18.90 -23.30 -19.65
CA TYR A 121 19.56 -22.70 -20.80
C TYR A 121 21.10 -22.74 -20.68
N VAL A 122 21.63 -22.41 -19.50
CA VAL A 122 23.09 -22.44 -19.23
C VAL A 122 23.63 -23.88 -19.34
N ILE A 123 22.91 -24.87 -18.80
CA ILE A 123 23.30 -26.29 -18.92
C ILE A 123 23.37 -26.71 -20.39
N VAL A 124 22.36 -26.39 -21.20
CA VAL A 124 22.34 -26.73 -22.63
C VAL A 124 23.47 -26.03 -23.39
N SER A 125 23.73 -24.75 -23.07
CA SER A 125 24.79 -23.96 -23.68
C SER A 125 26.20 -24.48 -23.37
N LEU A 126 26.40 -25.12 -22.20
CA LEU A 126 27.67 -25.75 -21.84
C LEU A 126 27.98 -26.97 -22.71
N PHE A 127 26.97 -27.74 -23.10
CA PHE A 127 27.14 -28.90 -23.99
C PHE A 127 27.33 -28.52 -25.47
N THR A 128 27.00 -27.29 -25.87
CA THR A 128 27.10 -26.79 -27.26
C THR A 128 28.35 -25.95 -27.55
N ASN A 129 29.31 -25.84 -26.61
CA ASN A 129 30.61 -25.15 -26.80
C ASN A 129 30.52 -23.66 -27.22
N HIS A 130 29.38 -22.99 -27.02
CA HIS A 130 29.22 -21.53 -27.17
C HIS A 130 29.66 -20.78 -25.90
N THR A 131 30.87 -21.03 -25.44
CA THR A 131 31.36 -20.66 -24.10
C THR A 131 31.66 -19.16 -23.88
N ALA A 132 31.52 -18.31 -24.90
CA ALA A 132 31.83 -16.86 -24.79
C ALA A 132 30.62 -15.91 -24.75
N VAL A 133 29.38 -16.37 -25.03
CA VAL A 133 28.22 -15.47 -25.30
C VAL A 133 27.24 -15.35 -24.12
N GLY A 134 27.67 -15.64 -22.89
CA GLY A 134 26.79 -15.70 -21.70
C GLY A 134 26.89 -14.53 -20.72
N TRP A 135 27.86 -13.63 -20.85
CA TRP A 135 28.14 -12.61 -19.83
C TRP A 135 27.03 -11.55 -19.73
N SER A 136 26.53 -11.07 -20.86
CA SER A 136 25.47 -10.06 -20.90
C SER A 136 24.14 -10.58 -20.32
N SER A 137 23.78 -11.83 -20.61
CA SER A 137 22.57 -12.46 -20.07
C SER A 137 22.72 -12.78 -18.58
N LEU A 138 23.91 -13.18 -18.12
CA LEU A 138 24.22 -13.40 -16.70
C LEU A 138 24.13 -12.09 -15.90
N MET A 139 24.78 -11.03 -16.35
CA MET A 139 24.76 -9.73 -15.69
C MET A 139 23.35 -9.13 -15.64
N CYS A 140 22.61 -9.23 -16.74
CA CYS A 140 21.22 -8.80 -16.78
C CYS A 140 20.35 -9.57 -15.78
N SER A 141 20.51 -10.90 -15.70
CA SER A 141 19.76 -11.75 -14.76
C SER A 141 20.06 -11.41 -13.31
N ILE A 142 21.34 -11.22 -12.96
CA ILE A 142 21.76 -10.87 -11.60
C ILE A 142 21.18 -9.51 -11.19
N TRP A 143 21.25 -8.51 -12.07
CA TRP A 143 20.71 -7.18 -11.78
C TRP A 143 19.20 -7.19 -11.65
N PHE A 144 18.50 -7.98 -12.48
CA PHE A 144 17.04 -8.10 -12.42
C PHE A 144 16.57 -8.80 -11.14
N ILE A 145 17.20 -9.93 -10.79
CA ILE A 145 16.91 -10.65 -9.54
C ILE A 145 17.29 -9.79 -8.33
N GLY A 146 18.45 -9.14 -8.36
CA GLY A 146 18.90 -8.23 -7.30
C GLY A 146 17.95 -7.06 -7.09
N GLY A 147 17.48 -6.43 -8.16
CA GLY A 147 16.45 -5.38 -8.11
C GLY A 147 15.16 -5.86 -7.48
N PHE A 148 14.67 -7.05 -7.85
CA PHE A 148 13.48 -7.64 -7.23
C PHE A 148 13.68 -7.95 -5.76
N LEU A 149 14.83 -8.49 -5.35
CA LEU A 149 15.14 -8.75 -3.94
C LEU A 149 15.12 -7.45 -3.13
N MET A 150 15.70 -6.37 -3.65
CA MET A 150 15.71 -5.07 -2.99
C MET A 150 14.30 -4.49 -2.82
N ILE A 151 13.45 -4.58 -3.85
CA ILE A 151 12.04 -4.17 -3.76
C ILE A 151 11.30 -5.02 -2.72
N SER A 152 11.53 -6.34 -2.74
CA SER A 152 10.91 -7.29 -1.81
C SER A 152 11.27 -6.98 -0.36
N MET A 153 12.56 -6.71 -0.10
CA MET A 153 13.07 -6.31 1.21
C MET A 153 12.51 -4.96 1.66
N GLY A 154 12.35 -3.99 0.76
CA GLY A 154 11.72 -2.71 1.08
C GLY A 154 10.26 -2.87 1.53
N ILE A 155 9.50 -3.73 0.86
CA ILE A 155 8.12 -4.03 1.25
C ILE A 155 8.08 -4.78 2.58
N LEU A 156 8.89 -5.82 2.76
CA LEU A 156 9.01 -6.51 4.06
C LEU A 156 9.37 -5.55 5.20
N GLY A 157 10.35 -4.67 4.99
CA GLY A 157 10.75 -3.65 5.96
C GLY A 157 9.60 -2.72 6.34
N SER A 158 8.72 -2.36 5.39
CA SER A 158 7.53 -1.54 5.69
C SER A 158 6.53 -2.25 6.60
N TYR A 159 6.30 -3.56 6.42
CA TYR A 159 5.42 -4.35 7.27
C TYR A 159 6.05 -4.62 8.65
N ILE A 160 7.34 -4.96 8.69
CA ILE A 160 8.09 -5.13 9.95
C ILE A 160 8.07 -3.83 10.75
N GLY A 161 8.24 -2.67 10.12
CA GLY A 161 8.14 -1.37 10.78
C GLY A 161 6.78 -1.14 11.44
N LYS A 162 5.68 -1.58 10.82
CA LYS A 162 4.34 -1.50 11.40
C LYS A 162 4.16 -2.45 12.58
N ILE A 163 4.60 -3.69 12.44
CA ILE A 163 4.60 -4.67 13.55
C ILE A 163 5.43 -4.13 14.73
N TYR A 164 6.58 -3.52 14.46
CA TYR A 164 7.43 -2.92 15.47
C TYR A 164 6.75 -1.74 16.18
N LEU A 165 6.03 -0.88 15.46
CA LEU A 165 5.25 0.20 16.07
C LEU A 165 4.13 -0.36 16.97
N GLU A 166 3.44 -1.41 16.52
CA GLU A 166 2.35 -2.04 17.27
C GLU A 166 2.86 -2.75 18.53
N SER A 167 3.98 -3.47 18.42
CA SER A 167 4.60 -4.21 19.53
C SER A 167 5.17 -3.32 20.64
N LYS A 168 5.40 -2.02 20.38
CA LYS A 168 5.93 -1.09 21.38
C LYS A 168 4.95 -0.80 22.50
N HIS A 169 3.65 -0.96 22.27
CA HIS A 169 2.58 -0.62 23.21
C HIS A 169 2.78 0.73 23.91
N ARG A 170 3.31 1.72 23.18
CA ARG A 170 3.48 3.08 23.72
C ARG A 170 2.12 3.76 23.79
N PRO A 171 1.77 4.42 24.91
CA PRO A 171 0.53 5.17 25.01
C PRO A 171 0.52 6.29 23.95
N ARG A 172 -0.65 6.50 23.32
CA ARG A 172 -0.80 7.43 22.19
C ARG A 172 -0.61 8.90 22.59
N TYR A 173 -1.02 9.23 23.80
CA TYR A 173 -0.91 10.57 24.38
C TYR A 173 -0.84 10.45 25.90
N TYR A 174 -0.31 11.48 26.54
CA TYR A 174 -0.42 11.69 27.97
C TYR A 174 -1.35 12.88 28.19
N ILE A 175 -2.22 12.79 29.20
CA ILE A 175 -3.10 13.90 29.58
C ILE A 175 -2.34 14.73 30.61
N GLU A 176 -2.06 15.99 30.29
CA GLU A 176 -1.40 16.92 31.21
C GLU A 176 -2.42 17.60 32.14
N GLN A 177 -3.55 18.05 31.60
CA GLN A 177 -4.67 18.63 32.35
C GLN A 177 -6.01 18.19 31.75
N PHE A 178 -7.00 18.01 32.61
CA PHE A 178 -8.39 17.74 32.24
C PHE A 178 -9.22 19.01 32.50
N LEU A 179 -10.03 19.41 31.52
CA LEU A 179 -10.93 20.58 31.58
C LEU A 179 -12.25 20.24 32.28
#